data_AF-A0A3D1BJ02-F1
#
_entry.id   AF-A0A3D1BJ02-F1
#
_cell.length_a   1.000
_cell.length_b   1.000
_cell.length_c   1.000
_cell.angle_alpha   90.00
_cell.angle_beta   90.00
_cell.angle_gamma   90.00
#
_symmetry.space_group_name_H-M   'P 1'
#
loop_
_entity.id
_entity.type
_entity.pdbx_description
1 polymer ?
#
loop_
_entity_poly.entity_id
_entity_poly.type
_entity_poly.pdbx_seq_one_letter_code
_entity_poly.pdbx_strand_id
1 'polypeptide(L)'
;MAVTVDDIKRLRAKTAAGMALCKEALEKSDGNMDKAVKYINKRSDVIGRLHNLTGAKIGLCKLALKESGKDFEKSVELIKERGWDESIESGSERGNGLIDTYLHGKDQKLVSLVEVKCTTDFVAMN
;
A
#
# COMPACT_ATOMS: atom_id res chain seq x y z
N MET A 1 6.42 27.82 -18.74
CA MET A 1 7.64 27.56 -17.95
C MET A 1 7.88 26.06 -18.01
N ALA A 2 9.08 25.60 -18.38
CA ALA A 2 9.32 24.17 -18.61
C ALA A 2 9.44 23.43 -17.27
N VAL A 3 8.46 22.60 -16.92
CA VAL A 3 8.54 21.70 -15.77
C VAL A 3 9.72 20.76 -15.98
N THR A 4 10.70 20.79 -15.07
CA THR A 4 11.89 19.95 -15.21
C THR A 4 11.63 18.53 -14.68
N VAL A 5 12.36 17.55 -15.22
CA VAL A 5 12.26 16.15 -14.74
C VAL A 5 12.67 16.02 -13.27
N ASP A 6 13.60 16.86 -12.82
CA ASP A 6 14.06 16.88 -11.43
C ASP A 6 12.96 17.34 -10.47
N ASP A 7 12.17 18.36 -10.87
CA ASP A 7 11.03 18.83 -10.09
C ASP A 7 9.94 17.77 -9.95
N ILE A 8 9.68 17.02 -11.03
CA ILE A 8 8.73 15.91 -10.99
C ILE A 8 9.20 14.82 -10.02
N LYS A 9 10.51 14.48 -10.03
CA LYS A 9 11.10 13.52 -9.08
C LYS A 9 11.01 14.00 -7.65
N ARG A 10 11.32 15.28 -7.39
CA ARG A 10 11.20 15.90 -6.05
C ARG A 10 9.77 15.87 -5.55
N LEU A 11 8.79 16.24 -6.39
CA LEU A 11 7.39 16.24 -6.01
C LEU A 11 6.87 14.81 -5.75
N ARG A 12 7.31 13.83 -6.54
CA ARG A 12 7.01 12.41 -6.31
C ARG A 12 7.59 11.91 -4.99
N ALA A 13 8.84 12.25 -4.68
CA ALA A 13 9.47 11.85 -3.43
C ALA A 13 8.71 12.38 -2.20
N LYS A 14 8.18 13.61 -2.27
CA LYS A 14 7.38 14.21 -1.19
C LYS A 14 5.96 13.64 -1.08
N THR A 15 5.30 13.43 -2.22
CA THR A 15 3.86 13.12 -2.21
C THR A 15 3.54 11.64 -2.40
N ALA A 16 4.51 10.82 -2.82
CA ALA A 16 4.32 9.45 -3.28
C ALA A 16 3.30 9.30 -4.43
N ALA A 17 2.99 10.40 -5.13
CA ALA A 17 2.03 10.39 -6.23
C ALA A 17 2.65 9.84 -7.53
N GLY A 18 1.78 9.38 -8.43
CA GLY A 18 2.17 8.91 -9.75
C GLY A 18 2.84 10.00 -10.59
N MET A 19 3.78 9.61 -11.46
CA MET A 19 4.59 10.56 -12.25
C MET A 19 3.75 11.51 -13.11
N ALA A 20 2.68 10.98 -13.72
CA ALA A 20 1.75 11.78 -14.53
C ALA A 20 1.01 12.84 -13.71
N LEU A 21 0.62 12.49 -12.47
CA LEU A 21 -0.03 13.41 -11.55
C LEU A 21 0.92 14.52 -11.10
N CYS A 22 2.17 14.18 -10.78
CA CYS A 22 3.19 15.15 -10.40
C CYS A 22 3.46 16.16 -11.52
N LYS A 23 3.54 15.69 -12.77
CA LYS A 23 3.70 16.56 -13.94
C LYS A 23 2.50 17.51 -14.11
N GLU A 24 1.28 16.98 -14.09
CA GLU A 24 0.06 17.78 -14.21
C GLU A 24 -0.07 18.80 -13.07
N ALA A 25 0.29 18.43 -11.85
CA ALA A 25 0.25 19.30 -10.68
C ALA A 25 1.23 20.47 -10.80
N LEU A 26 2.45 20.22 -11.31
CA LEU A 26 3.46 21.27 -11.55
C LEU A 26 3.05 22.19 -12.70
N GLU A 27 2.45 21.66 -13.77
CA GLU A 27 1.92 22.45 -14.88
C GLU A 27 0.78 23.37 -14.42
N LYS A 28 -0.17 22.85 -13.64
CA LYS A 28 -1.31 23.63 -13.10
C LYS A 28 -0.95 24.59 -11.97
N SER A 29 0.25 24.43 -11.39
CA SER A 29 0.73 25.26 -10.29
C SER A 29 1.84 26.22 -10.71
N ASP A 30 2.12 26.36 -12.01
CA ASP A 30 3.20 27.19 -12.55
C ASP A 30 4.56 26.90 -11.89
N GLY A 31 4.85 25.62 -11.63
CA GLY A 31 6.09 25.18 -10.97
C GLY A 31 6.15 25.42 -9.46
N ASN A 32 5.09 25.97 -8.84
CA ASN A 32 5.04 26.15 -7.40
C ASN A 32 4.79 24.82 -6.66
N MET A 33 5.76 24.40 -5.85
CA MET A 33 5.73 23.12 -5.13
C MET A 33 4.57 23.01 -4.13
N ASP A 34 4.32 24.04 -3.31
CA ASP A 34 3.27 23.98 -2.28
C ASP A 34 1.86 23.90 -2.89
N LYS A 35 1.64 24.64 -3.98
CA LYS A 35 0.39 24.55 -4.74
C LYS A 35 0.24 23.19 -5.40
N ALA A 36 1.31 22.61 -5.94
CA ALA A 36 1.29 21.30 -6.57
C ALA A 36 0.96 20.18 -5.55
N VAL A 37 1.52 20.26 -4.33
CA VAL A 37 1.17 19.33 -3.23
C VAL A 37 -0.31 19.43 -2.86
N LYS A 38 -0.84 20.66 -2.72
CA LYS A 38 -2.27 20.86 -2.43
C LYS A 38 -3.17 20.35 -3.56
N TYR A 39 -2.76 20.52 -4.81
CA TYR A 39 -3.47 20.01 -5.97
C TYR A 39 -3.56 18.48 -5.94
N ILE A 40 -2.42 17.82 -5.68
CA ILE A 40 -2.31 16.37 -5.54
C ILE A 40 -3.21 15.86 -4.41
N ASN A 41 -3.18 16.49 -3.24
CA ASN A 41 -3.97 16.06 -2.08
C ASN A 41 -5.48 16.31 -2.22
N LYS A 42 -5.92 17.12 -3.20
CA LYS A 42 -7.35 17.36 -3.46
C LYS A 42 -7.97 16.31 -4.38
N ARG A 43 -7.16 15.64 -5.18
CA ARG A 43 -7.60 14.56 -6.07
C ARG A 43 -7.73 13.29 -5.23
N SER A 44 -8.77 12.50 -5.43
CA SER A 44 -9.24 11.45 -4.52
C SER A 44 -8.30 10.24 -4.32
N ASP A 45 -7.01 10.34 -4.68
CA ASP A 45 -6.01 9.27 -4.61
C ASP A 45 -5.29 9.19 -3.26
N VAL A 46 -5.55 10.13 -2.34
CA VAL A 46 -4.85 10.24 -1.05
C VAL A 46 -4.97 8.97 -0.21
N ILE A 47 -6.14 8.34 -0.17
CA ILE A 47 -6.37 7.12 0.64
C ILE A 47 -5.54 5.95 0.09
N GLY A 48 -5.51 5.79 -1.24
CA GLY A 48 -4.71 4.74 -1.88
C GLY A 48 -3.21 4.97 -1.70
N ARG A 49 -2.78 6.24 -1.78
CA ARG A 49 -1.39 6.63 -1.49
C ARG A 49 -0.99 6.33 -0.05
N LEU A 50 -1.85 6.63 0.92
CA LEU A 50 -1.60 6.30 2.33
C LEU A 50 -1.47 4.79 2.50
N HIS A 51 -2.42 4.01 1.99
CA HIS A 51 -2.37 2.54 2.04
C HIS A 51 -1.09 1.97 1.43
N ASN A 52 -0.69 2.44 0.24
CA ASN A 52 0.50 1.94 -0.45
C ASN A 52 1.81 2.37 0.23
N LEU A 53 1.81 3.52 0.91
CA LEU A 53 2.99 4.04 1.59
C LEU A 53 3.18 3.41 2.97
N THR A 54 2.08 3.20 3.72
CA THR A 54 2.15 2.75 5.11
C THR A 54 1.76 1.28 5.29
N GLY A 55 1.05 0.66 4.35
CA GLY A 55 0.49 -0.68 4.53
C GLY A 55 -0.76 -0.73 5.43
N ALA A 56 -1.20 0.41 5.96
CA ALA A 56 -2.39 0.47 6.81
C ALA A 56 -3.67 0.16 6.04
N LYS A 57 -4.63 -0.51 6.69
CA LYS A 57 -5.93 -0.84 6.09
C LYS A 57 -6.65 0.41 5.60
N ILE A 58 -7.35 0.31 4.46
CA ILE A 58 -8.07 1.44 3.82
C ILE A 58 -8.98 2.21 4.80
N GLY A 59 -9.66 1.51 5.72
CA GLY A 59 -10.49 2.13 6.74
C GLY A 59 -9.70 3.03 7.71
N LEU A 60 -8.51 2.59 8.11
CA LEU A 60 -7.61 3.34 8.99
C LEU A 60 -7.00 4.53 8.25
N CYS A 61 -6.66 4.40 6.97
CA CYS A 61 -6.22 5.53 6.15
C CYS A 61 -7.31 6.62 6.03
N LYS A 62 -8.59 6.23 5.91
CA LYS A 62 -9.71 7.17 5.90
C LYS A 62 -9.87 7.89 7.24
N LEU A 63 -9.73 7.16 8.34
CA LEU A 63 -9.80 7.73 9.69
C LEU A 63 -8.64 8.70 9.93
N ALA A 64 -7.41 8.30 9.60
CA ALA A 64 -6.22 9.14 9.69
C ALA A 64 -6.41 10.45 8.91
N LEU A 65 -6.91 10.36 7.67
CA LEU A 65 -7.14 11.53 6.83
C LEU A 65 -8.23 12.46 7.37
N LYS A 66 -9.24 11.91 8.05
CA LYS A 66 -10.29 12.70 8.71
C LYS A 66 -9.73 13.44 9.93
N GLU A 67 -8.97 12.75 10.77
CA GLU A 67 -8.40 13.30 12.01
C GLU A 67 -7.27 14.30 11.74
N SER A 68 -6.50 14.11 10.66
CA SER A 68 -5.43 15.01 10.24
C SER A 68 -5.93 16.27 9.51
N GLY A 69 -7.24 16.43 9.31
CA GLY A 69 -7.80 17.56 8.57
C GLY A 69 -7.47 17.54 7.07
N LYS A 70 -7.37 16.34 6.47
CA LYS A 70 -6.94 16.09 5.08
C LYS A 70 -5.48 16.43 4.79
N ASP A 71 -4.64 16.45 5.82
CA ASP A 71 -3.20 16.65 5.68
C ASP A 71 -2.50 15.28 5.50
N PHE A 72 -1.82 15.10 4.37
CA PHE A 72 -1.20 13.82 4.04
C PHE A 72 -0.05 13.46 4.98
N GLU A 73 0.84 14.40 5.28
CA GLU A 73 2.03 14.13 6.10
C GLU A 73 1.62 13.79 7.54
N LYS A 74 0.71 14.58 8.11
CA LYS A 74 0.15 14.29 9.43
C LYS A 74 -0.60 12.96 9.48
N SER A 75 -1.25 12.55 8.39
CA SER A 75 -1.91 11.25 8.33
C SER A 75 -0.90 10.10 8.39
N VAL A 76 0.26 10.25 7.74
CA VAL A 76 1.34 9.24 7.79
C VAL A 76 1.92 9.13 9.19
N GLU A 77 2.16 10.27 9.85
CA GLU A 77 2.64 10.29 11.25
C GLU A 77 1.63 9.64 12.20
N LEU A 78 0.35 9.99 12.09
CA LEU A 78 -0.71 9.44 12.94
C LEU A 78 -0.89 7.93 12.74
N ILE A 79 -0.74 7.42 11.51
CA ILE A 79 -0.76 5.98 11.23
C ILE A 79 0.38 5.28 11.98
N LYS A 80 1.61 5.81 11.90
CA LYS A 80 2.79 5.23 12.55
C LYS A 80 2.71 5.31 14.08
N GLU A 81 2.29 6.46 14.62
CA GLU A 81 2.14 6.65 16.06
C GLU A 81 1.14 5.67 16.66
N ARG A 82 0.09 5.32 15.91
CA ARG A 82 -0.95 4.39 16.34
C ARG A 82 -0.68 2.92 15.98
N GLY A 83 0.43 2.61 15.31
CA GLY A 83 0.76 1.26 14.85
C GLY A 83 -0.26 0.70 13.86
N TRP A 84 -0.94 1.56 13.09
CA TRP A 84 -1.98 1.12 12.15
C TRP A 84 -1.44 0.46 10.88
N ASP A 85 -0.13 0.56 10.67
CA ASP A 85 0.67 -0.14 9.68
C ASP A 85 1.10 -1.55 10.13
N GLU A 86 0.92 -1.88 11.41
CA GLU A 86 1.24 -3.21 11.91
C GLU A 86 0.24 -4.25 11.41
N SER A 87 0.77 -5.37 10.93
CA SER A 87 -0.02 -6.58 10.74
C SER A 87 -0.48 -7.06 12.11
N ILE A 88 -1.79 -7.06 12.35
CA ILE A 88 -2.36 -7.82 13.48
C ILE A 88 -1.84 -9.25 13.33
N GLU A 89 -1.10 -9.74 14.33
CA GLU A 89 -0.50 -11.07 14.29
C GLU A 89 -1.56 -12.10 13.87
N SER A 90 -1.20 -12.90 12.86
CA SER A 90 -1.99 -14.04 12.37
C SER A 90 -1.94 -15.22 13.35
N GLY A 91 -1.89 -14.95 14.65
CA GLY A 91 -1.89 -15.94 15.72
C GLY A 91 -3.30 -16.45 15.96
N SER A 92 -3.90 -17.12 14.98
CA SER A 92 -5.01 -18.02 15.27
C SER A 92 -4.46 -19.42 15.46
N GLU A 93 -4.60 -19.96 16.67
CA GLU A 93 -4.32 -21.37 16.98
C GLU A 93 -5.22 -22.34 16.20
N ARG A 94 -6.25 -21.84 15.51
CA ARG A 94 -7.10 -22.61 14.60
C ARG A 94 -6.46 -22.65 13.21
N GLY A 95 -5.67 -23.67 12.97
CA GLY A 95 -5.06 -23.95 11.68
C GLY A 95 -5.99 -24.70 10.73
N ASN A 96 -6.20 -24.14 9.55
CA ASN A 96 -6.64 -24.86 8.35
C ASN A 96 -5.44 -24.96 7.39
N GLY A 97 -5.61 -25.64 6.25
CA GLY A 97 -4.54 -25.77 5.28
C GLY A 97 -4.77 -26.86 4.24
N LEU A 98 -3.78 -27.07 3.40
CA LEU A 98 -3.74 -28.12 2.39
C LEU A 98 -2.48 -28.96 2.59
N ILE A 99 -2.63 -30.28 2.54
CA ILE A 99 -1.52 -31.21 2.35
C ILE A 99 -1.55 -31.61 0.89
N ASP A 100 -0.46 -31.36 0.17
CA ASP A 100 -0.30 -31.77 -1.22
C ASP A 100 0.91 -32.68 -1.38
N THR A 101 0.81 -33.58 -2.36
CA THR A 101 1.83 -34.57 -2.66
C THR A 101 2.23 -34.49 -4.12
N TYR A 102 3.52 -34.39 -4.37
CA TYR A 102 4.08 -34.49 -5.70
C TYR A 102 4.84 -35.80 -5.85
N LEU A 103 4.46 -36.58 -6.87
CA LEU A 103 5.19 -37.78 -7.29
C LEU A 103 6.01 -37.45 -8.53
N HIS A 104 7.32 -37.66 -8.44
CA HIS A 104 8.23 -37.43 -9.56
C HIS A 104 8.41 -38.68 -10.40
N GLY A 105 8.34 -38.50 -11.73
CA GLY A 105 8.63 -39.55 -12.71
C GLY A 105 7.49 -40.57 -12.88
N LYS A 106 7.60 -41.37 -13.94
CA LYS A 106 6.64 -42.45 -14.26
C LYS A 106 6.78 -43.66 -13.35
N ASP A 107 7.96 -43.83 -12.77
CA ASP A 107 8.33 -44.91 -11.87
C ASP A 107 7.93 -44.63 -10.41
N GLN A 108 7.45 -43.42 -10.09
CA GLN A 108 6.85 -43.05 -8.80
C GLN A 108 7.72 -43.36 -7.57
N LYS A 109 9.06 -43.38 -7.74
CA LYS A 109 10.01 -43.72 -6.67
C LYS A 109 10.38 -42.55 -5.77
N LEU A 110 10.12 -41.32 -6.22
CA LEU A 110 10.43 -40.10 -5.48
C LEU A 110 9.16 -39.31 -5.23
N VAL A 111 8.87 -39.05 -3.96
CA VAL A 111 7.67 -38.34 -3.51
C VAL A 111 8.09 -37.19 -2.59
N SER A 112 7.47 -36.04 -2.77
CA SER A 112 7.55 -34.92 -1.84
C SER A 112 6.16 -34.58 -1.31
N LEU A 113 6.08 -34.25 -0.02
CA LEU A 113 4.86 -33.82 0.66
C LEU A 113 5.07 -32.41 1.20
N VAL A 114 4.07 -31.57 1.04
CA VAL A 114 4.04 -30.18 1.51
C VAL A 114 2.78 -29.94 2.32
N GLU A 115 2.93 -29.28 3.47
CA GLU A 115 1.83 -28.74 4.27
C GLU A 115 1.81 -27.22 4.11
N VAL A 116 0.72 -26.66 3.59
CA VAL A 116 0.48 -25.22 3.50
C VAL A 116 -0.59 -24.84 4.52
N LYS A 117 -0.24 -24.00 5.49
CA LYS A 117 -1.15 -23.56 6.56
C LYS A 117 -1.83 -22.24 6.23
N CYS A 118 -3.10 -22.12 6.58
CA CYS A 118 -3.87 -20.90 6.51
C CYS A 118 -4.89 -20.83 7.66
N THR A 119 -5.54 -19.68 7.83
CA THR A 119 -6.48 -19.49 8.94
C THR A 119 -7.87 -20.04 8.65
N THR A 120 -8.34 -19.95 7.40
CA THR A 120 -9.71 -20.32 7.00
C THR A 120 -9.71 -21.40 5.92
N ASP A 121 -10.77 -22.20 5.90
CA ASP A 121 -11.08 -23.18 4.85
C ASP A 121 -11.30 -22.54 3.49
N PHE A 122 -11.94 -21.37 3.42
CA PHE A 122 -12.11 -20.61 2.17
C PHE A 122 -10.78 -20.30 1.46
N VAL A 123 -9.70 -20.06 2.21
CA VAL A 123 -8.37 -19.84 1.63
C VAL A 123 -7.71 -21.16 1.24
N ALA A 124 -7.97 -22.25 1.98
CA ALA A 124 -7.43 -23.57 1.67
C ALA A 124 -7.99 -24.16 0.35
N MET A 125 -9.14 -23.67 -0.13
CA MET A 125 -9.87 -24.19 -1.30
C MET A 125 -9.78 -23.30 -2.57
N ASN A 126 -9.00 -22.22 -2.55
CA ASN A 126 -8.77 -21.32 -3.70
C ASN A 126 -7.52 -21.72 -4.49
#